data_AF-B2KZI6-F1
#
_entry.id   AF-B2KZI6-F1
#
_cell.length_a   1.000
_cell.length_b   1.000
_cell.length_c   1.000
_cell.angle_alpha   90.00
_cell.angle_beta   90.00
_cell.angle_gamma   90.00
#
_symmetry.space_group_name_H-M   'P 1'
#
loop_
_entity.id
_entity.type
_entity.pdbx_description
1 polymer ?
#
loop_
_entity_poly.entity_id
_entity_poly.type
_entity_poly.pdbx_seq_one_letter_code
_entity_poly.pdbx_strand_id
1 'polypeptide(L)'
;KIPQSKSTLVHSLSVCITVLDPKRAATVAAAGLPRGHITEPVLTANPETVDGMLQRLGDLLKLLDVSSDENILPTTYGELRPPLGKHRLKTVEFIAVLLRTGSEVAQEELVQLGAIQTIIQLFFDYPFNNSLHHQVESIIVSCLESNNTTLIEHLLQDCNLVGRILAAEGNPTVPVDQNKPTV
;
A
#
# COMPACT_ATOMS: atom_id res chain seq x y z
N LYS A 1 5.53 -16.35 12.23
CA LYS A 1 5.08 -17.31 11.20
C LYS A 1 4.04 -16.62 10.32
N ILE A 2 4.29 -16.42 9.02
CA ILE A 2 3.30 -15.88 8.08
C ILE A 2 2.08 -16.83 8.06
N PRO A 3 0.82 -16.32 8.07
CA PRO A 3 -0.36 -17.19 8.03
C PRO A 3 -0.31 -18.16 6.85
N GLN A 4 -0.62 -19.44 7.11
CA GLN A 4 -0.43 -20.56 6.18
C GLN A 4 -1.38 -20.54 4.95
N SER A 5 -2.32 -19.60 4.88
CA SER A 5 -3.24 -19.43 3.75
C SER A 5 -3.36 -17.97 3.33
N LYS A 6 -3.36 -17.72 2.01
CA LYS A 6 -3.58 -16.38 1.41
C LYS A 6 -4.87 -15.72 1.92
N SER A 7 -5.90 -16.52 2.17
CA SER A 7 -7.19 -16.02 2.71
C SER A 7 -7.04 -15.57 4.16
N THR A 8 -6.41 -16.38 5.02
CA THR A 8 -6.18 -16.03 6.42
C THR A 8 -5.38 -14.73 6.54
N LEU A 9 -4.36 -14.55 5.71
CA LEU A 9 -3.58 -13.32 5.66
C LEU A 9 -4.46 -12.09 5.38
N VAL A 10 -5.34 -12.16 4.38
CA VAL A 10 -6.23 -11.05 4.01
C VAL A 10 -7.15 -10.67 5.18
N HIS A 11 -7.69 -11.66 5.88
CA HIS A 11 -8.56 -11.42 7.04
C HIS A 11 -7.77 -10.80 8.20
N SER A 12 -6.60 -11.33 8.52
CA SER A 12 -5.72 -10.76 9.56
C SER A 12 -5.35 -9.31 9.27
N LEU A 13 -4.96 -9.00 8.03
CA LEU A 13 -4.65 -7.63 7.62
C LEU A 13 -5.87 -6.71 7.68
N SER A 14 -7.06 -7.20 7.33
CA SER A 14 -8.30 -6.42 7.42
C SER A 14 -8.64 -6.06 8.87
N VAL A 15 -8.40 -6.98 9.82
CA VAL A 15 -8.53 -6.69 11.26
C VAL A 15 -7.51 -5.63 11.67
N CYS A 16 -6.25 -5.77 11.27
CA CYS A 16 -5.19 -4.80 11.60
C CYS A 16 -5.55 -3.39 11.09
N ILE A 17 -6.01 -3.29 9.84
CA ILE A 17 -6.48 -2.03 9.24
C ILE A 17 -7.61 -1.41 10.06
N THR A 18 -8.59 -2.21 10.49
CA THR A 18 -9.72 -1.72 11.28
C THR A 18 -9.29 -1.17 12.64
N VAL A 19 -8.25 -1.76 13.24
CA VAL A 19 -7.67 -1.29 14.50
C VAL A 19 -6.91 0.02 14.32
N LEU A 20 -6.20 0.19 13.20
CA LEU A 20 -5.42 1.40 12.90
C LEU A 20 -6.28 2.58 12.39
N ASP A 21 -7.43 2.29 11.77
CA ASP A 21 -8.36 3.28 11.24
C ASP A 21 -9.77 3.12 11.85
N PRO A 22 -9.95 3.57 13.11
CA PRO A 22 -11.25 3.52 13.78
C PRO A 22 -12.29 4.44 13.12
N LYS A 23 -11.89 5.44 12.31
CA LYS A 23 -12.83 6.27 11.55
C LYS A 23 -13.56 5.47 10.49
N ARG A 24 -12.85 4.57 9.80
CA ARG A 24 -13.45 3.59 8.89
C ARG A 24 -14.36 2.60 9.62
N ALA A 25 -14.00 2.19 10.84
CA ALA A 25 -14.87 1.35 11.68
C ALA A 25 -16.17 2.09 12.08
N ALA A 26 -16.04 3.37 12.44
CA ALA A 26 -17.15 4.23 12.83
C ALA A 26 -18.07 4.56 11.64
N THR A 27 -17.55 4.76 10.43
CA THR A 27 -18.39 4.97 9.22
C THR A 27 -19.18 3.72 8.84
N VAL A 28 -18.60 2.52 8.98
CA VAL A 28 -19.32 1.25 8.79
C VAL A 28 -20.41 1.07 9.84
N ALA A 29 -20.14 1.43 11.11
CA ALA A 29 -21.13 1.38 12.18
C ALA A 29 -22.23 2.45 12.02
N ALA A 30 -21.88 3.64 11.53
CA ALA A 30 -22.79 4.78 11.35
C ALA A 30 -23.69 4.65 10.11
N ALA A 31 -23.42 3.70 9.21
CA ALA A 31 -24.28 3.42 8.05
C ALA A 31 -25.72 3.00 8.43
N GLY A 32 -25.99 2.73 9.73
CA GLY A 32 -27.31 2.41 10.26
C GLY A 32 -27.96 3.47 11.17
N LEU A 33 -27.38 4.65 11.38
CA LEU A 33 -27.93 5.67 12.30
C LEU A 33 -28.11 7.08 11.65
N PRO A 34 -29.09 7.89 12.10
CA PRO A 34 -29.31 9.23 11.57
C PRO A 34 -28.13 10.15 11.89
N ARG A 35 -27.70 10.94 10.90
CA ARG A 35 -26.57 11.89 11.00
C ARG A 35 -26.86 13.02 12.00
N GLY A 36 -26.41 12.84 13.24
CA GLY A 36 -26.16 13.93 14.19
C GLY A 36 -24.72 14.42 14.06
N HIS A 37 -24.49 15.71 14.24
CA HIS A 37 -23.18 16.36 14.24
C HIS A 37 -22.37 15.86 15.46
N ILE A 38 -21.48 14.89 15.26
CA ILE A 38 -20.57 14.41 16.31
C ILE A 38 -19.18 14.89 15.95
N THR A 39 -18.63 15.76 16.79
CA THR A 39 -17.22 16.17 16.76
C THR A 39 -16.35 14.91 16.77
N GLU A 40 -15.66 14.62 15.67
CA GLU A 40 -14.83 13.41 15.55
C GLU A 40 -13.63 13.49 16.51
N PRO A 41 -13.52 12.63 17.54
CA PRO A 41 -12.23 12.46 18.19
C PRO A 41 -11.29 11.79 17.17
N VAL A 42 -10.16 12.43 16.89
CA VAL A 42 -9.04 11.81 16.18
C VAL A 42 -8.48 10.74 17.10
N LEU A 43 -9.07 9.54 17.04
CA LEU A 43 -8.57 8.36 17.73
C LEU A 43 -7.30 7.92 17.01
N THR A 44 -6.16 8.34 17.54
CA THR A 44 -4.84 7.87 17.11
C THR A 44 -4.69 6.41 17.52
N ALA A 45 -4.13 5.59 16.62
CA ALA A 45 -3.83 4.19 16.92
C ALA A 45 -2.90 4.09 18.12
N ASN A 46 -3.10 3.10 19.00
CA ASN A 46 -2.26 2.94 20.18
C ASN A 46 -0.82 2.57 19.76
N PRO A 47 0.22 3.25 20.29
CA PRO A 47 1.60 3.04 19.87
C PRO A 47 2.09 1.59 20.01
N GLU A 48 1.67 0.89 21.06
CA GLU A 48 2.05 -0.51 21.30
C GLU A 48 1.52 -1.47 20.21
N THR A 49 0.33 -1.21 19.66
CA THR A 49 -0.18 -2.02 18.54
C THR A 49 0.61 -1.75 17.27
N VAL A 50 0.96 -0.49 17.02
CA VAL A 50 1.78 -0.11 15.86
C VAL A 50 3.12 -0.86 15.93
N ASP A 51 3.81 -0.80 17.07
CA ASP A 51 5.07 -1.51 17.28
C ASP A 51 4.95 -3.03 17.04
N GLY A 52 3.93 -3.66 17.62
CA GLY A 52 3.69 -5.09 17.42
C GLY A 52 3.43 -5.48 15.96
N MET A 53 2.79 -4.60 15.18
CA MET A 53 2.57 -4.81 13.75
C MET A 53 3.85 -4.58 12.91
N LEU A 54 4.71 -3.64 13.31
CA LEU A 54 5.98 -3.35 12.63
C LEU A 54 6.92 -4.55 12.63
N GLN A 55 6.93 -5.36 13.69
CA GLN A 55 7.74 -6.59 13.75
C GLN A 55 7.49 -7.58 12.61
N ARG A 56 6.33 -7.49 11.94
CA ARG A 56 5.96 -8.35 10.80
C ARG A 56 6.06 -7.64 9.45
N LEU A 57 6.38 -6.34 9.42
CA LEU A 57 6.35 -5.53 8.21
C LEU A 57 7.34 -6.04 7.15
N GLY A 58 8.56 -6.39 7.53
CA GLY A 58 9.55 -6.96 6.60
C GLY A 58 9.09 -8.26 5.93
N ASP A 59 8.39 -9.14 6.67
CA ASP A 59 7.80 -10.36 6.10
C ASP A 59 6.67 -10.02 5.12
N LEU A 60 5.86 -9.01 5.42
CA LEU A 60 4.76 -8.57 4.58
C LEU A 60 5.29 -7.95 3.28
N LEU A 61 6.38 -7.18 3.33
CA LEU A 61 7.01 -6.60 2.15
C LEU A 61 7.58 -7.66 1.20
N LYS A 62 8.14 -8.76 1.73
CA LYS A 62 8.56 -9.89 0.91
C LYS A 62 7.42 -10.51 0.09
N LEU A 63 6.16 -10.36 0.54
CA LEU A 63 5.02 -10.83 -0.24
C LEU A 63 4.75 -9.97 -1.48
N LEU A 64 5.22 -8.71 -1.48
CA LEU A 64 5.09 -7.82 -2.64
C LEU A 64 6.08 -8.16 -3.75
N ASP A 65 7.12 -8.94 -3.45
CA ASP A 65 7.99 -9.52 -4.47
C ASP A 65 7.20 -10.56 -5.29
N VAL A 66 7.16 -10.31 -6.59
CA VAL A 66 6.44 -11.12 -7.58
C VAL A 66 7.38 -11.97 -8.43
N SER A 67 8.69 -11.82 -8.26
CA SER A 67 9.71 -12.46 -9.11
C SER A 67 9.65 -13.98 -9.14
N SER A 68 9.19 -14.61 -8.05
CA SER A 68 9.12 -16.07 -7.92
C SER A 68 7.76 -16.69 -8.26
N ASP A 69 6.80 -15.89 -8.71
CA ASP A 69 5.41 -16.32 -8.92
C ASP A 69 5.09 -16.42 -10.42
N GLU A 70 4.91 -17.66 -10.88
CA GLU A 70 4.71 -17.99 -12.29
C GLU A 70 3.23 -18.05 -12.70
N ASN A 71 2.30 -17.63 -11.84
CA ASN A 71 0.87 -17.64 -12.18
C ASN A 71 0.59 -16.71 -13.36
N ILE A 72 -0.24 -17.15 -14.29
CA ILE A 72 -0.65 -16.35 -15.45
C ILE A 72 -2.16 -16.14 -15.41
N LEU A 73 -2.62 -14.91 -15.59
CA LEU A 73 -4.03 -14.59 -15.75
C LEU A 73 -4.27 -13.91 -17.10
N PRO A 74 -4.92 -14.57 -18.07
CA PRO A 74 -5.32 -13.94 -19.31
C PRO A 74 -6.44 -12.92 -19.07
N THR A 75 -6.34 -11.78 -19.73
CA THR A 75 -7.30 -10.66 -19.68
C THR A 75 -7.65 -10.20 -21.10
N THR A 76 -8.67 -9.35 -21.25
CA THR A 76 -9.07 -8.83 -22.57
C THR A 76 -8.02 -7.95 -23.24
N TYR A 77 -7.06 -7.42 -22.46
CA TYR A 77 -6.03 -6.50 -22.94
C TYR A 77 -4.62 -7.11 -22.94
N GLY A 78 -4.48 -8.41 -22.67
CA GLY A 78 -3.18 -9.07 -22.53
C GLY A 78 -3.16 -10.07 -21.37
N GLU A 79 -1.98 -10.39 -20.86
CA GLU A 79 -1.80 -11.34 -19.75
C GLU A 79 -1.10 -10.69 -18.56
N LEU A 80 -1.50 -11.10 -17.35
CA LEU A 80 -0.82 -10.73 -16.11
C LEU A 80 0.07 -11.88 -15.63
N ARG A 81 1.37 -11.59 -15.44
CA ARG A 81 2.43 -12.56 -15.13
C ARG A 81 3.39 -12.04 -14.04
N PRO A 82 3.08 -12.22 -12.74
CA PRO A 82 1.85 -12.75 -12.18
C PRO A 82 0.79 -11.69 -11.92
N PRO A 83 -0.50 -12.07 -11.80
CA PRO A 83 -1.49 -11.16 -11.23
C PRO A 83 -1.09 -10.81 -9.79
N LEU A 84 -1.12 -9.52 -9.44
CA LEU A 84 -0.78 -9.05 -8.10
C LEU A 84 -1.58 -9.77 -7.01
N GLY A 85 -2.88 -9.96 -7.24
CA GLY A 85 -3.76 -10.74 -6.37
C GLY A 85 -4.17 -10.03 -5.08
N LYS A 86 -5.24 -10.55 -4.45
CA LYS A 86 -5.92 -9.90 -3.32
C LYS A 86 -5.06 -9.73 -2.07
N HIS A 87 -4.20 -10.70 -1.78
CA HIS A 87 -3.35 -10.69 -0.58
C HIS A 87 -2.24 -9.64 -0.66
N ARG A 88 -1.57 -9.49 -1.81
CA ARG A 88 -0.58 -8.43 -2.03
C ARG A 88 -1.24 -7.05 -2.01
N LEU A 89 -2.38 -6.89 -2.69
CA LEU A 89 -3.17 -5.64 -2.62
C LEU A 89 -3.55 -5.26 -1.19
N LYS A 90 -3.98 -6.25 -0.38
CA LYS A 90 -4.33 -6.03 1.03
C LYS A 90 -3.11 -5.64 1.86
N THR A 91 -1.92 -6.16 1.55
CA THR A 91 -0.66 -5.71 2.17
C THR A 91 -0.38 -4.24 1.85
N VAL A 92 -0.55 -3.80 0.60
CA VAL A 92 -0.37 -2.40 0.21
C VAL A 92 -1.38 -1.48 0.94
N GLU A 93 -2.65 -1.90 1.04
CA GLU A 93 -3.67 -1.17 1.81
C GLU A 93 -3.28 -1.05 3.29
N PHE A 94 -2.76 -2.11 3.89
CA PHE A 94 -2.28 -2.09 5.27
C PHE A 94 -1.14 -1.08 5.46
N ILE A 95 -0.17 -1.04 4.53
CA ILE A 95 0.94 -0.08 4.56
C ILE A 95 0.43 1.35 4.42
N ALA A 96 -0.53 1.61 3.52
CA ALA A 96 -1.13 2.92 3.36
C ALA A 96 -1.82 3.42 4.64
N VAL A 97 -2.55 2.53 5.32
CA VAL A 97 -3.22 2.84 6.59
C VAL A 97 -2.18 3.06 7.71
N LEU A 98 -1.17 2.20 7.79
CA LEU A 98 -0.09 2.33 8.76
C LEU A 98 0.63 3.68 8.63
N LEU A 99 0.93 4.10 7.40
CA LEU A 99 1.56 5.39 7.12
C LEU A 99 0.69 6.57 7.58
N ARG A 100 -0.62 6.51 7.35
CA ARG A 100 -1.60 7.53 7.75
C ARG A 100 -1.77 7.65 9.27
N THR A 101 -1.34 6.67 10.06
CA THR A 101 -1.33 6.82 11.52
C THR A 101 -0.41 7.94 12.01
N GLY A 102 0.54 8.38 11.18
CA GLY A 102 1.50 9.43 11.52
C GLY A 102 2.54 9.01 12.56
N SER A 103 2.67 7.71 12.85
CA SER A 103 3.70 7.21 13.76
C SER A 103 5.09 7.37 13.14
N GLU A 104 5.95 8.15 13.80
CA GLU A 104 7.33 8.40 13.36
C GLU A 104 8.12 7.09 13.22
N VAL A 105 8.02 6.20 14.21
CA VAL A 105 8.67 4.88 14.19
C VAL A 105 8.21 4.05 12.99
N ALA A 106 6.92 4.09 12.66
CA ALA A 106 6.40 3.36 11.50
C ALA A 106 6.90 3.97 10.17
N GLN A 107 7.00 5.30 10.08
CA GLN A 107 7.51 5.99 8.90
C GLN A 107 8.99 5.67 8.67
N GLU A 108 9.81 5.71 9.73
CA GLU A 108 11.23 5.37 9.66
C GLU A 108 11.44 3.93 9.22
N GLU A 109 10.70 2.98 9.79
CA GLU A 109 10.80 1.57 9.40
C GLU A 109 10.37 1.35 7.94
N LEU A 110 9.33 2.04 7.46
CA LEU A 110 8.90 1.97 6.06
C LEU A 110 9.96 2.50 5.08
N VAL A 111 10.68 3.56 5.47
CA VAL A 111 11.81 4.10 4.71
C VAL A 111 12.97 3.11 4.72
N GLN A 112 13.36 2.59 5.89
CA GLN A 112 14.46 1.63 6.03
C GLN A 112 14.25 0.36 5.21
N LEU A 113 13.01 -0.14 5.16
CA LEU A 113 12.66 -1.34 4.40
C LEU A 113 12.41 -1.08 2.89
N GLY A 114 12.49 0.17 2.42
CA GLY A 114 12.24 0.52 1.01
C GLY A 114 10.80 0.22 0.56
N ALA A 115 9.84 0.28 1.48
CA ALA A 115 8.45 -0.09 1.22
C ALA A 115 7.82 0.77 0.14
N ILE A 116 8.04 2.09 0.23
CA ILE A 116 7.44 3.09 -0.67
C ILE A 116 7.99 2.92 -2.07
N GLN A 117 9.30 2.71 -2.21
CA GLN A 117 9.95 2.44 -3.49
C GLN A 117 9.37 1.19 -4.16
N THR A 118 9.19 0.10 -3.40
CA THR A 118 8.59 -1.14 -3.90
C THR A 118 7.16 -0.92 -4.38
N ILE A 119 6.35 -0.19 -3.62
CA ILE A 119 4.95 0.09 -3.97
C ILE A 119 4.84 0.99 -5.20
N ILE A 120 5.71 2.00 -5.33
CA ILE A 120 5.78 2.85 -6.52
C ILE A 120 6.21 2.03 -7.74
N GLN A 121 7.14 1.08 -7.59
CA GLN A 121 7.49 0.18 -8.69
C GLN A 121 6.27 -0.64 -9.14
N LEU A 122 5.50 -1.21 -8.21
CA LEU A 122 4.28 -1.94 -8.52
C LEU A 122 3.25 -1.09 -9.27
N PHE A 123 3.13 0.21 -8.97
CA PHE A 123 2.24 1.13 -9.69
C PHE A 123 2.53 1.13 -11.20
N PHE A 124 3.81 1.19 -11.58
CA PHE A 124 4.24 1.17 -12.97
C PHE A 124 4.22 -0.23 -13.61
N ASP A 125 4.40 -1.28 -12.81
CA ASP A 125 4.36 -2.67 -13.29
C ASP A 125 2.93 -3.17 -13.56
N TYR A 126 1.94 -2.59 -12.88
CA TYR A 126 0.51 -2.92 -12.99
C TYR A 126 -0.33 -1.70 -13.38
N PRO A 127 -0.20 -1.19 -14.62
CA PRO A 127 -0.87 0.04 -15.07
C PRO A 127 -2.41 -0.05 -15.08
N PHE A 128 -2.98 -1.26 -15.14
CA PHE A 128 -4.44 -1.47 -15.18
C PHE A 128 -5.06 -1.80 -13.82
N ASN A 129 -4.30 -1.70 -12.72
CA ASN A 129 -4.78 -2.06 -11.39
C ASN A 129 -5.28 -0.83 -10.60
N ASN A 130 -6.54 -0.46 -10.82
CA ASN A 130 -7.16 0.70 -10.16
C ASN A 130 -7.08 0.65 -8.64
N SER A 131 -7.26 -0.54 -8.05
CA SER A 131 -7.19 -0.71 -6.59
C SER A 131 -5.79 -0.44 -6.05
N LEU A 132 -4.74 -0.90 -6.75
CA LEU A 132 -3.36 -0.58 -6.39
C LEU A 132 -3.10 0.93 -6.49
N HIS A 133 -3.53 1.54 -7.60
CA HIS A 133 -3.27 2.96 -7.87
C HIS A 133 -3.90 3.87 -6.82
N HIS A 134 -5.13 3.59 -6.38
CA HIS A 134 -5.74 4.32 -5.27
C HIS A 134 -4.95 4.22 -3.96
N GLN A 135 -4.34 3.06 -3.67
CA GLN A 135 -3.51 2.93 -2.46
C GLN A 135 -2.18 3.68 -2.62
N VAL A 136 -1.56 3.65 -3.80
CA VAL A 136 -0.31 4.37 -4.08
C VAL A 136 -0.53 5.87 -3.99
N GLU A 137 -1.62 6.39 -4.56
CA GLU A 137 -2.04 7.78 -4.43
C GLU A 137 -2.18 8.18 -2.95
N SER A 138 -2.92 7.39 -2.16
CA SER A 138 -3.08 7.63 -0.73
C SER A 138 -1.74 7.64 0.01
N ILE A 139 -0.78 6.79 -0.37
CA ILE A 139 0.57 6.77 0.21
C ILE A 139 1.32 8.04 -0.13
N ILE A 140 1.34 8.44 -1.41
CA ILE A 140 2.04 9.65 -1.88
C ILE A 140 1.49 10.89 -1.16
N VAL A 141 0.17 11.04 -1.11
CA VAL A 141 -0.47 12.16 -0.40
C VAL A 141 -0.09 12.14 1.08
N SER A 142 -0.17 10.97 1.74
CA SER A 142 0.18 10.86 3.18
C SER A 142 1.66 11.19 3.44
N CYS A 143 2.57 10.84 2.54
CA CYS A 143 3.98 11.23 2.64
C CYS A 143 4.16 12.75 2.53
N LEU A 144 3.50 13.37 1.54
CA LEU A 144 3.62 14.81 1.29
C LEU A 144 2.95 15.66 2.37
N GLU A 145 1.87 15.18 2.95
CA GLU A 145 1.18 15.83 4.08
C GLU A 145 1.88 15.55 5.43
N SER A 146 2.87 14.65 5.47
CA SER A 146 3.60 14.37 6.70
C SER A 146 4.53 15.54 7.08
N ASN A 147 4.71 15.74 8.38
CA ASN A 147 5.73 16.67 8.89
C ASN A 147 7.15 16.05 8.90
N ASN A 148 7.33 14.88 8.26
CA ASN A 148 8.58 14.12 8.30
C ASN A 148 9.39 14.40 7.03
N THR A 149 10.41 15.25 7.16
CA THR A 149 11.27 15.65 6.04
C THR A 149 12.02 14.46 5.45
N THR A 150 12.46 13.51 6.27
CA THR A 150 13.15 12.28 5.83
C THR A 150 12.25 11.45 4.91
N LEU A 151 10.96 11.33 5.25
CA LEU A 151 9.98 10.61 4.43
C LEU A 151 9.75 11.30 3.08
N ILE A 152 9.66 12.62 3.06
CA ILE A 152 9.50 13.41 1.84
C ILE A 152 10.75 13.33 0.97
N GLU A 153 11.94 13.45 1.56
CA GLU A 153 13.22 13.31 0.86
C GLU A 153 13.35 11.92 0.25
N HIS A 154 13.03 10.86 1.00
CA HIS A 154 13.01 9.50 0.50
C HIS A 154 12.04 9.31 -0.69
N LEU A 155 10.85 9.92 -0.62
CA LEU A 155 9.87 9.87 -1.70
C LEU A 155 10.38 10.58 -2.98
N LEU A 156 11.01 11.73 -2.83
CA LEU A 156 11.44 12.56 -3.97
C LEU A 156 12.77 12.10 -4.55
N GLN A 157 13.73 11.73 -3.72
CA GLN A 157 15.09 11.36 -4.12
C GLN A 157 15.24 9.85 -4.31
N ASP A 158 15.11 9.06 -3.25
CA ASP A 158 15.41 7.61 -3.30
C ASP A 158 14.40 6.84 -4.16
N CYS A 159 13.11 7.18 -4.04
CA CYS A 159 12.07 6.60 -4.88
C CYS A 159 12.08 7.20 -6.30
N ASN A 160 12.74 8.35 -6.50
CA ASN A 160 12.79 9.11 -7.74
C ASN A 160 11.39 9.33 -8.37
N LEU A 161 10.41 9.71 -7.54
CA LEU A 161 9.01 9.82 -7.98
C LEU A 161 8.85 10.76 -9.19
N VAL A 162 9.47 11.94 -9.12
CA VAL A 162 9.40 12.94 -10.20
C VAL A 162 10.03 12.41 -11.49
N GLY A 163 11.21 11.79 -11.40
CA GLY A 163 11.87 11.20 -12.57
C GLY A 163 11.08 10.06 -13.19
N ARG A 164 10.42 9.23 -12.38
CA ARG A 164 9.55 8.15 -12.87
C ARG A 164 8.30 8.69 -13.58
N ILE A 165 7.68 9.75 -13.07
CA ILE A 165 6.54 10.42 -13.72
C ILE A 165 6.98 11.03 -15.05
N LEU A 166 8.09 11.78 -15.08
CA LEU A 166 8.62 12.38 -16.31
C LEU A 166 8.98 11.33 -17.36
N ALA A 167 9.55 10.19 -16.94
CA ALA A 167 9.86 9.09 -17.84
C ALA A 167 8.60 8.43 -18.43
N ALA A 168 7.51 8.38 -17.67
CA ALA A 168 6.22 7.88 -18.12
C ALA A 168 5.52 8.85 -19.08
N GLU A 169 5.58 10.16 -18.83
CA GLU A 169 5.07 11.17 -19.78
C GLU A 169 5.79 11.13 -21.13
N GLY A 170 7.12 10.92 -21.10
CA GLY A 170 7.91 10.77 -22.32
C GLY A 170 7.58 9.52 -23.16
N ASN A 171 6.91 8.52 -22.57
CA ASN A 171 6.52 7.26 -23.23
C ASN A 171 5.06 6.92 -22.90
N PRO A 172 4.07 7.57 -23.58
CA PRO A 172 2.66 7.48 -23.22
C PRO A 172 2.03 6.11 -23.48
N THR A 173 2.71 5.23 -24.22
CA THR A 173 2.31 3.84 -24.42
C THR A 173 2.82 2.98 -23.28
N VAL A 174 1.96 2.15 -22.68
CA VAL A 174 2.38 1.08 -21.78
C VAL A 174 3.41 0.22 -22.51
N PRO A 175 4.68 0.19 -22.07
CA PRO A 175 5.69 -0.59 -22.77
C PRO A 175 5.31 -2.06 -22.68
N VAL A 176 5.08 -2.69 -23.83
CA VAL A 176 4.95 -4.14 -23.97
C VAL A 176 6.35 -4.73 -23.81
N ASP A 177 6.78 -4.82 -22.57
CA ASP A 177 8.05 -5.44 -22.19
C ASP A 177 7.73 -6.84 -21.66
N GLN A 178 8.26 -7.87 -22.32
CA GLN A 178 8.03 -9.27 -21.93
C GLN A 178 8.55 -9.58 -20.52
N ASN A 179 9.41 -8.73 -19.95
CA ASN A 179 9.90 -8.84 -18.58
C ASN A 179 9.02 -8.14 -17.54
N LYS A 180 7.94 -7.45 -17.97
CA LYS A 180 7.02 -6.79 -17.04
C LYS A 180 5.82 -7.68 -16.72
N PRO A 181 5.18 -7.49 -15.55
CA PRO A 181 4.04 -8.31 -15.16
C PRO A 181 2.78 -8.10 -15.99
N THR A 182 2.73 -7.06 -16.82
CA THR A 182 1.60 -6.75 -17.70
C THR A 182 2.11 -6.77 -19.14
N VAL A 183 1.67 -7.76 -19.93
CA VAL A 183 2.10 -8.00 -21.31
C VAL A 183 0.92 -7.94 -22.26
#